data_AF-A0A661U1Q2-F1
#
_entry.id   AF-A0A661U1Q2-F1
#
_cell.length_a   1.000
_cell.length_b   1.000
_cell.length_c   1.000
_cell.angle_alpha   90.00
_cell.angle_beta   90.00
_cell.angle_gamma   90.00
#
_symmetry.space_group_name_H-M   'P 1'
#
loop_
_entity.id
_entity.type
_entity.pdbx_description
1 polymer ?
#
loop_
_entity_poly.entity_id
_entity_poly.type
_entity_poly.pdbx_seq_one_letter_code
_entity_poly.pdbx_strand_id
1 'polypeptide(L)'
;MRKLHIIVFSYIIFAISTVFSADWTLMVYLDADNNLYSMGLDDVNEMEWCQDSSDVDIIVLFDGNSEGDSVIYEIAHDDDMNNITSPQVDDGGAVIPDDGECDMGDWNTLYNFVDWVIDEYPADKYLLSIWDHGGGIFITGDKPVISPLFKGFCWDDHGSGPIYLWQLDDVMENARDKIGRKFDVVGFDACIIGQIETAYQLKDYV
;
A
#
# COMPACT_ATOMS: atom_id res chain seq x y z
N MET A 1 64.05 12.88 29.18
CA MET A 1 62.58 12.75 29.19
C MET A 1 62.06 12.86 27.76
N ARG A 2 61.70 11.74 27.12
CA ARG A 2 61.06 11.74 25.79
C ARG A 2 59.55 11.59 26.01
N LYS A 3 58.75 12.56 25.52
CA LYS A 3 57.29 12.52 25.60
C LYS A 3 56.77 11.60 24.48
N LEU A 4 56.14 10.50 24.86
CA LEU A 4 55.43 9.60 23.94
C LEU A 4 54.09 10.28 23.57
N HIS A 5 53.88 10.55 22.29
CA HIS A 5 52.57 10.98 21.77
C HIS A 5 51.91 9.76 21.15
N ILE A 6 50.77 9.35 21.70
CA ILE A 6 49.92 8.31 21.15
C ILE A 6 48.84 9.03 20.35
N ILE A 7 48.80 8.79 19.04
CA ILE A 7 47.72 9.24 18.16
C ILE A 7 46.84 8.02 17.91
N VAL A 8 45.58 8.10 18.33
CA VAL A 8 44.57 7.07 18.08
C VAL A 8 43.80 7.46 16.82
N PHE A 9 43.91 6.65 15.77
CA PHE A 9 43.04 6.75 14.59
C PHE A 9 41.77 5.94 14.84
N SER A 10 40.63 6.62 14.97
CA SER A 10 39.31 5.98 14.96
C SER A 10 38.89 5.76 13.52
N TYR A 11 38.86 4.51 13.06
CA TYR A 11 38.25 4.15 11.78
C TYR A 11 36.75 4.04 11.99
N ILE A 12 35.99 5.00 11.46
CA ILE A 12 34.54 4.86 11.29
C ILE A 12 34.33 3.96 10.07
N ILE A 13 33.87 2.73 10.30
CA ILE A 13 33.44 1.82 9.23
C ILE A 13 32.01 2.22 8.90
N PHE A 14 31.81 2.91 7.77
CA PHE A 14 30.48 2.98 7.16
C PHE A 14 30.22 1.62 6.52
N ALA A 15 29.30 0.84 7.09
CA ALA A 15 28.72 -0.28 6.38
C ALA A 15 27.89 0.32 5.24
N ILE A 16 28.41 0.22 4.01
CA ILE A 16 27.60 0.49 2.81
C ILE A 16 26.76 -0.76 2.63
N SER A 17 25.53 -0.75 3.13
CA SER A 17 24.51 -1.70 2.70
C SER A 17 24.17 -1.33 1.26
N THR A 18 24.58 -2.17 0.31
CA THR A 18 23.98 -2.15 -1.02
C THR A 18 22.55 -2.64 -0.85
N VAL A 19 21.60 -1.71 -0.81
CA VAL A 19 20.18 -2.03 -1.00
C VAL A 19 20.09 -2.51 -2.45
N PHE A 20 19.84 -3.81 -2.65
CA PHE A 20 19.49 -4.30 -3.97
C PHE A 20 18.08 -3.79 -4.24
N SER A 21 17.95 -2.88 -5.20
CA SER A 21 16.66 -2.39 -5.69
C SER A 21 16.03 -3.49 -6.55
N ALA A 22 14.78 -3.84 -6.28
CA ALA A 22 14.01 -4.72 -7.17
C ALA A 22 13.74 -4.04 -8.52
N ASP A 23 13.42 -4.83 -9.55
CA ASP A 23 12.97 -4.29 -10.84
C ASP A 23 11.55 -3.70 -10.70
N TRP A 24 10.71 -4.33 -9.87
CA TRP A 24 9.35 -3.88 -9.55
C TRP A 24 9.05 -3.99 -8.06
N THR A 25 8.32 -3.01 -7.54
CA THR A 25 7.59 -3.15 -6.27
C THR A 25 6.10 -3.01 -6.54
N LEU A 26 5.34 -4.03 -6.17
CA LEU A 26 3.88 -4.05 -6.20
C LEU A 26 3.38 -3.71 -4.80
N MET A 27 2.64 -2.62 -4.69
CA MET A 27 1.97 -2.16 -3.48
C MET A 27 0.51 -2.57 -3.58
N VAL A 28 0.02 -3.35 -2.63
CA VAL A 28 -1.39 -3.76 -2.58
C VAL A 28 -2.00 -3.19 -1.31
N TYR A 29 -2.91 -2.24 -1.48
CA TYR A 29 -3.71 -1.67 -0.41
C TYR A 29 -5.03 -2.44 -0.36
N LEU A 30 -5.12 -3.38 0.57
CA LEU A 30 -6.16 -4.40 0.63
C LEU A 30 -7.02 -4.18 1.86
N ASP A 31 -8.10 -3.43 1.67
CA ASP A 31 -9.12 -3.17 2.68
C ASP A 31 -10.13 -4.33 2.65
N ALA A 32 -9.97 -5.28 3.57
CA ALA A 32 -10.84 -6.43 3.73
C ALA A 32 -11.75 -6.32 4.96
N ASP A 33 -11.79 -5.15 5.61
CA ASP A 33 -12.65 -4.86 6.75
C ASP A 33 -14.10 -4.60 6.34
N ASN A 34 -14.70 -5.61 5.70
CA ASN A 34 -16.10 -5.63 5.34
C ASN A 34 -16.49 -7.05 4.87
N ASN A 35 -17.56 -7.14 4.09
CA ASN A 35 -18.07 -8.39 3.58
C ASN A 35 -17.20 -9.04 2.47
N LEU A 36 -16.04 -8.48 2.12
CA LEU A 36 -15.08 -9.06 1.18
C LEU A 36 -13.89 -9.77 1.86
N TYR A 37 -13.82 -9.79 3.19
CA TYR A 37 -12.72 -10.41 3.97
C TYR A 37 -12.19 -11.74 3.42
N SER A 38 -13.09 -12.70 3.14
CA SER A 38 -12.65 -14.02 2.63
C SER A 38 -11.98 -13.94 1.26
N MET A 39 -12.40 -13.01 0.39
CA MET A 39 -11.76 -12.80 -0.90
C MET A 39 -10.40 -12.16 -0.73
N GLY A 40 -10.25 -11.22 0.22
CA GLY A 40 -8.95 -10.66 0.57
C GLY A 40 -7.94 -11.73 1.02
N LEU A 41 -8.37 -12.69 1.84
CA LEU A 41 -7.53 -13.84 2.21
C LEU A 41 -7.17 -14.69 1.00
N ASP A 42 -8.14 -15.01 0.13
CA ASP A 42 -7.90 -15.80 -1.08
C ASP A 42 -6.87 -15.09 -1.99
N ASP A 43 -6.99 -13.78 -2.18
CA ASP A 43 -6.10 -12.98 -3.03
C ASP A 43 -4.66 -12.91 -2.47
N VAL A 44 -4.48 -12.85 -1.14
CA VAL A 44 -3.13 -12.96 -0.53
C VAL A 44 -2.50 -14.33 -0.79
N ASN A 45 -3.25 -15.42 -0.64
CA ASN A 45 -2.76 -16.76 -0.96
C ASN A 45 -2.44 -16.91 -2.47
N GLU A 46 -3.24 -16.28 -3.35
CA GLU A 46 -2.96 -16.26 -4.80
C GLU A 46 -1.65 -15.49 -5.11
N MET A 47 -1.37 -14.40 -4.39
CA MET A 47 -0.11 -13.67 -4.49
C MET A 47 1.09 -14.50 -4.02
N GLU A 48 0.98 -15.21 -2.88
CA GLU A 48 2.01 -16.15 -2.40
C GLU A 48 2.31 -17.23 -3.42
N TRP A 49 1.27 -17.84 -3.99
CA TRP A 49 1.42 -18.88 -5.00
C TRP A 49 2.10 -18.38 -6.28
N CYS A 50 1.86 -17.13 -6.68
CA CYS A 50 2.44 -16.54 -7.89
C CYS A 50 3.84 -15.93 -7.68
N GLN A 51 4.23 -15.61 -6.45
CA GLN A 51 5.51 -14.96 -6.16
C GLN A 51 6.66 -15.95 -6.39
N ASP A 52 7.29 -15.92 -7.55
CA ASP A 52 8.39 -16.82 -7.92
C ASP A 52 9.71 -16.11 -8.27
N SER A 53 9.77 -14.78 -8.08
CA SER A 53 10.87 -13.93 -8.56
C SER A 53 11.40 -12.98 -7.49
N SER A 54 12.71 -13.01 -7.27
CA SER A 54 13.39 -12.04 -6.41
C SER A 54 13.55 -10.65 -7.04
N ASP A 55 13.15 -10.47 -8.30
CA ASP A 55 13.19 -9.18 -8.99
C ASP A 55 11.90 -8.35 -8.76
N VAL A 56 10.93 -8.92 -8.02
CA VAL A 56 9.63 -8.30 -7.73
C VAL A 56 9.34 -8.38 -6.24
N ASP A 57 9.29 -7.25 -5.57
CA ASP A 57 8.76 -7.16 -4.21
C ASP A 57 7.24 -6.98 -4.30
N ILE A 58 6.47 -7.71 -3.48
CA ILE A 58 5.03 -7.51 -3.35
C ILE A 58 4.74 -7.23 -1.87
N ILE A 59 4.29 -6.01 -1.59
CA ILE A 59 4.01 -5.52 -0.24
C ILE A 59 2.52 -5.28 -0.13
N VAL A 60 1.88 -5.95 0.83
CA VAL A 60 0.44 -5.88 1.05
C VAL A 60 0.17 -5.25 2.41
N LEU A 61 -0.48 -4.09 2.44
CA LEU A 61 -1.19 -3.66 3.65
C LEU A 61 -2.57 -4.31 3.61
N PHE A 62 -2.79 -5.24 4.52
CA PHE A 62 -4.03 -5.98 4.67
C PHE A 62 -4.72 -5.52 5.95
N ASP A 63 -6.00 -5.18 5.84
CA ASP A 63 -6.87 -4.93 6.98
C ASP A 63 -7.98 -5.97 7.03
N GLY A 64 -8.07 -6.70 8.15
CA GLY A 64 -9.03 -7.78 8.31
C GLY A 64 -10.37 -7.27 8.82
N ASN A 65 -11.28 -8.18 9.17
CA ASN A 65 -12.65 -7.80 9.54
C ASN A 65 -12.86 -7.60 11.05
N SER A 66 -11.79 -7.34 11.79
CA SER A 66 -11.80 -7.24 13.24
C SER A 66 -10.84 -6.17 13.73
N GLU A 67 -11.31 -5.30 14.63
CA GLU A 67 -10.45 -4.27 15.24
C GLU A 67 -9.10 -4.82 15.75
N GLY A 68 -8.01 -4.18 15.31
CA GLY A 68 -6.63 -4.43 15.67
C GLY A 68 -5.96 -5.57 14.87
N ASP A 69 -6.44 -5.86 13.66
CA ASP A 69 -5.93 -6.96 12.82
C ASP A 69 -5.25 -6.51 11.51
N SER A 70 -5.00 -5.21 11.34
CA SER A 70 -4.20 -4.69 10.23
C SER A 70 -2.76 -5.18 10.29
N VAL A 71 -2.21 -5.49 9.12
CA VAL A 71 -0.89 -6.11 8.99
C VAL A 71 -0.26 -5.78 7.64
N ILE A 72 1.06 -5.61 7.63
CA ILE A 72 1.84 -5.53 6.39
C ILE A 72 2.51 -6.88 6.14
N TYR A 73 2.23 -7.49 4.99
CA TYR A 73 2.92 -8.68 4.50
C TYR A 73 3.96 -8.30 3.44
N GLU A 74 5.16 -8.87 3.56
CA GLU A 74 6.11 -9.00 2.45
C GLU A 74 5.88 -10.38 1.83
N ILE A 75 5.25 -10.44 0.66
CA ILE A 75 4.77 -11.72 0.11
C ILE A 75 5.94 -12.63 -0.23
N ALA A 76 5.87 -13.86 0.26
CA ALA A 76 6.84 -14.91 -0.02
C ALA A 76 6.14 -16.11 -0.67
N HIS A 77 6.87 -16.82 -1.54
CA HIS A 77 6.33 -18.00 -2.19
C HIS A 77 5.94 -19.10 -1.20
N ASP A 78 4.73 -19.63 -1.35
CA ASP A 78 4.40 -20.96 -0.87
C ASP A 78 3.30 -21.63 -1.72
N ASP A 79 3.11 -22.94 -1.51
CA ASP A 79 2.16 -23.77 -2.26
C ASP A 79 0.82 -23.99 -1.50
N ASP A 80 0.66 -23.42 -0.30
CA ASP A 80 -0.55 -23.54 0.53
C ASP A 80 -1.56 -22.43 0.24
N MET A 81 -2.48 -22.73 -0.67
CA MET A 81 -3.58 -21.84 -1.06
C MET A 81 -4.64 -21.57 0.04
N ASN A 82 -4.40 -21.93 1.31
CA ASN A 82 -5.41 -21.81 2.38
C ASN A 82 -4.92 -21.06 3.62
N ASN A 83 -3.62 -20.82 3.77
CA ASN A 83 -3.05 -20.17 4.94
C ASN A 83 -1.98 -19.19 4.49
N ILE A 84 -2.16 -17.92 4.85
CA ILE A 84 -1.13 -16.90 4.63
C ILE A 84 0.09 -17.26 5.48
N THR A 85 1.25 -17.44 4.83
CA THR A 85 2.51 -17.76 5.50
C THR A 85 3.59 -16.69 5.33
N SER A 86 3.30 -15.67 4.54
CA SER A 86 4.16 -14.52 4.29
C SER A 86 4.60 -13.85 5.58
N PRO A 87 5.87 -13.43 5.66
CA PRO A 87 6.37 -12.68 6.80
C PRO A 87 5.59 -11.37 6.99
N GLN A 88 5.25 -11.10 8.25
CA GLN A 88 4.74 -9.81 8.67
C GLN A 88 5.89 -8.84 8.88
N VAL A 89 5.73 -7.61 8.40
CA VAL A 89 6.73 -6.55 8.49
C VAL A 89 6.35 -5.58 9.61
N ASP A 90 7.31 -5.25 10.46
CA ASP A 90 7.20 -4.17 11.45
C ASP A 90 7.57 -2.85 10.76
N ASP A 91 6.57 -1.99 10.56
CA ASP A 91 6.70 -0.68 9.93
C ASP A 91 7.18 0.41 10.91
N GLY A 92 7.38 0.06 12.18
CA GLY A 92 7.76 1.00 13.23
C GLY A 92 6.69 2.06 13.55
N GLY A 93 5.43 1.80 13.20
CA GLY A 93 4.31 2.73 13.37
C GLY A 93 4.25 3.83 12.31
N ALA A 94 4.83 3.59 11.14
CA ALA A 94 4.79 4.54 10.02
C ALA A 94 3.43 4.58 9.31
N VAL A 95 2.74 3.43 9.28
CA VAL A 95 1.47 3.19 8.58
C VAL A 95 0.42 2.67 9.57
N ILE A 96 0.75 1.60 10.30
CA ILE A 96 -0.16 0.96 11.26
C ILE A 96 -0.04 1.66 12.63
N PRO A 97 -1.13 2.15 13.23
CA PRO A 97 -1.09 2.78 14.54
C PRO A 97 -0.83 1.79 15.69
N ASP A 98 -0.53 2.32 16.88
CA ASP A 98 -0.18 1.53 18.08
C ASP A 98 -1.26 0.53 18.52
N ASP A 99 -2.53 0.75 18.18
CA ASP A 99 -3.65 -0.15 18.45
C ASP A 99 -3.83 -1.25 17.39
N GLY A 100 -3.06 -1.19 16.30
CA GLY A 100 -3.04 -2.21 15.26
C GLY A 100 -4.15 -2.09 14.23
N GLU A 101 -4.92 -0.99 14.23
CA GLU A 101 -6.09 -0.80 13.35
C GLU A 101 -5.90 0.39 12.43
N CYS A 102 -5.76 0.14 11.14
CA CYS A 102 -5.79 1.15 10.11
C CYS A 102 -7.23 1.59 9.83
N ASP A 103 -7.43 2.90 9.62
CA ASP A 103 -8.64 3.38 8.92
C ASP A 103 -8.31 3.36 7.43
N MET A 104 -8.67 2.28 6.75
CA MET A 104 -8.36 2.07 5.34
C MET A 104 -9.13 3.03 4.43
N GLY A 105 -10.21 3.62 4.95
CA GLY A 105 -10.97 4.68 4.32
C GLY A 105 -10.36 6.10 4.45
N ASP A 106 -9.38 6.30 5.35
CA ASP A 106 -8.61 7.54 5.42
C ASP A 106 -7.49 7.55 4.37
N TRP A 107 -7.55 8.49 3.44
CA TRP A 107 -6.51 8.70 2.43
C TRP A 107 -5.11 8.94 3.02
N ASN A 108 -4.99 9.37 4.28
CA ASN A 108 -3.69 9.47 4.95
C ASN A 108 -3.05 8.09 5.18
N THR A 109 -3.84 7.04 5.43
CA THR A 109 -3.34 5.67 5.57
C THR A 109 -2.73 5.20 4.25
N LEU A 110 -3.44 5.41 3.14
CA LEU A 110 -2.93 5.14 1.78
C LEU A 110 -1.68 5.98 1.46
N TYR A 111 -1.68 7.27 1.82
CA TYR A 111 -0.51 8.14 1.67
C TYR A 111 0.70 7.57 2.41
N ASN A 112 0.54 7.24 3.69
CA ASN A 112 1.62 6.75 4.54
C ASN A 112 2.14 5.41 4.04
N PHE A 113 1.25 4.51 3.62
CA PHE A 113 1.62 3.23 3.04
C PHE A 113 2.49 3.40 1.79
N VAL A 114 2.03 4.18 0.81
CA VAL A 114 2.78 4.41 -0.43
C VAL A 114 4.12 5.10 -0.14
N ASP A 115 4.12 6.10 0.74
CA ASP A 115 5.34 6.84 1.12
C ASP A 115 6.38 5.94 1.79
N TRP A 116 5.94 5.08 2.70
CA TRP A 116 6.76 4.13 3.44
C TRP A 116 7.30 3.03 2.53
N VAL A 117 6.46 2.44 1.65
CA VAL A 117 6.93 1.39 0.73
C VAL A 117 7.98 1.93 -0.24
N ILE A 118 7.86 3.18 -0.74
CA ILE A 118 8.89 3.78 -1.59
C ILE A 118 10.25 3.91 -0.87
N ASP A 119 10.26 4.19 0.44
CA ASP A 119 11.49 4.33 1.21
C ASP A 119 12.14 2.98 1.55
N GLU A 120 11.34 2.00 1.97
CA GLU A 120 11.83 0.71 2.46
C GLU A 120 12.06 -0.31 1.34
N TYR A 121 11.28 -0.23 0.26
CA TYR A 121 11.35 -1.14 -0.91
C TYR A 121 11.57 -0.34 -2.20
N PRO A 122 12.74 0.28 -2.38
CA PRO A 122 13.03 1.04 -3.59
C PRO A 122 13.13 0.10 -4.81
N ALA A 123 12.43 0.46 -5.88
CA ALA A 123 12.46 -0.26 -7.15
C ALA A 123 12.58 0.64 -8.38
N ASP A 124 12.98 0.02 -9.49
CA ASP A 124 13.01 0.68 -10.81
C ASP A 124 11.60 1.03 -11.30
N LYS A 125 10.57 0.28 -10.89
CA LYS A 125 9.16 0.49 -11.27
C LYS A 125 8.19 0.18 -10.13
N TYR A 126 7.05 0.85 -10.15
CA TYR A 126 6.01 0.67 -9.12
C TYR A 126 4.64 0.41 -9.71
N LEU A 127 3.92 -0.53 -9.10
CA LEU A 127 2.49 -0.74 -9.31
C LEU A 127 1.77 -0.55 -7.98
N LEU A 128 0.69 0.22 -7.96
CA LEU A 128 -0.20 0.35 -6.81
C LEU A 128 -1.54 -0.27 -7.19
N SER A 129 -1.97 -1.28 -6.46
CA SER A 129 -3.30 -1.88 -6.56
C SER A 129 -4.11 -1.49 -5.33
N ILE A 130 -5.26 -0.85 -5.57
CA ILE A 130 -6.22 -0.49 -4.52
C ILE A 130 -7.39 -1.45 -4.64
N TRP A 131 -7.53 -2.32 -3.65
CA TRP A 131 -8.50 -3.41 -3.62
C TRP A 131 -9.55 -3.11 -2.57
N ASP A 132 -10.84 -3.22 -2.93
CA ASP A 132 -12.04 -3.29 -2.08
C ASP A 132 -13.32 -2.98 -2.92
N HIS A 133 -14.46 -2.65 -2.31
CA HIS A 133 -15.58 -1.97 -2.92
C HIS A 133 -15.23 -0.63 -3.56
N GLY A 134 -16.10 -0.25 -4.49
CA GLY A 134 -16.08 1.07 -5.08
C GLY A 134 -17.47 1.52 -5.53
N GLY A 135 -17.76 2.79 -5.30
CA GLY A 135 -19.01 3.45 -5.66
C GLY A 135 -18.90 4.34 -6.91
N GLY A 136 -17.69 4.46 -7.48
CA GLY A 136 -17.41 5.41 -8.56
C GLY A 136 -17.60 6.87 -8.15
N ILE A 137 -17.65 7.75 -9.15
CA ILE A 137 -17.88 9.20 -8.93
C ILE A 137 -19.34 9.64 -9.17
N PHE A 138 -20.18 8.75 -9.71
CA PHE A 138 -21.57 9.02 -10.10
C PHE A 138 -22.56 7.96 -9.61
N ILE A 139 -23.82 8.38 -9.44
CA ILE A 139 -24.96 7.51 -9.11
C ILE A 139 -25.47 6.82 -10.38
N THR A 140 -25.88 5.55 -10.29
CA THR A 140 -26.76 4.92 -11.27
C THR A 140 -28.21 4.85 -10.74
N GLY A 141 -29.15 5.59 -11.36
CA GLY A 141 -30.61 5.36 -11.24
C GLY A 141 -31.53 6.54 -10.86
N ASP A 142 -32.76 6.53 -11.40
CA ASP A 142 -33.82 7.57 -11.29
C ASP A 142 -34.60 7.59 -9.95
N LYS A 143 -33.99 7.22 -8.81
CA LYS A 143 -34.69 7.28 -7.51
C LYS A 143 -34.48 8.65 -6.84
N PRO A 144 -35.52 9.28 -6.28
CA PRO A 144 -35.41 10.59 -5.64
C PRO A 144 -34.48 10.51 -4.42
N VAL A 145 -33.67 11.56 -4.27
CA VAL A 145 -32.66 11.75 -3.23
C VAL A 145 -33.30 11.70 -1.84
N ILE A 146 -33.20 10.55 -1.18
CA ILE A 146 -33.44 10.30 0.24
C ILE A 146 -32.46 9.24 0.77
N SER A 147 -31.20 9.26 0.32
CA SER A 147 -30.17 8.32 0.78
C SER A 147 -28.77 8.96 0.74
N PRO A 148 -27.94 8.86 1.79
CA PRO A 148 -26.55 9.33 1.81
C PRO A 148 -25.69 8.38 0.96
N LEU A 149 -25.74 8.52 -0.37
CA LEU A 149 -25.15 7.55 -1.29
C LEU A 149 -23.61 7.67 -1.35
N PHE A 150 -22.95 6.62 -0.87
CA PHE A 150 -21.49 6.43 -0.75
C PHE A 150 -20.79 6.49 -2.12
N LYS A 151 -19.95 7.51 -2.30
CA LYS A 151 -18.99 7.65 -3.41
C LYS A 151 -17.61 7.35 -2.86
N GLY A 152 -16.69 6.94 -3.72
CA GLY A 152 -15.33 6.59 -3.30
C GLY A 152 -15.06 5.09 -3.36
N PHE A 153 -13.98 4.66 -2.74
CA PHE A 153 -13.43 3.31 -2.70
C PHE A 153 -12.77 3.09 -1.33
N CYS A 154 -12.41 1.84 -0.97
CA CYS A 154 -11.95 1.46 0.38
C CYS A 154 -13.01 1.78 1.45
N TRP A 155 -14.04 0.95 1.47
CA TRP A 155 -15.17 0.95 2.38
C TRP A 155 -14.87 0.04 3.56
N ASP A 156 -14.30 0.68 4.56
CA ASP A 156 -13.92 0.11 5.83
C ASP A 156 -15.11 0.18 6.83
N ASP A 157 -15.55 -0.96 7.36
CA ASP A 157 -16.69 -1.07 8.29
C ASP A 157 -16.35 -0.52 9.69
N HIS A 158 -15.08 -0.52 10.11
CA HIS A 158 -14.61 0.10 11.36
C HIS A 158 -13.93 1.48 11.14
N GLY A 159 -13.77 1.91 9.89
CA GLY A 159 -13.16 3.19 9.49
C GLY A 159 -14.08 4.41 9.48
N SER A 160 -13.54 5.55 9.05
CA SER A 160 -14.23 6.85 9.07
C SER A 160 -15.07 7.15 7.82
N GLY A 161 -14.98 6.30 6.80
CA GLY A 161 -15.69 6.40 5.54
C GLY A 161 -14.76 6.28 4.33
N PRO A 162 -15.27 6.31 3.10
CA PRO A 162 -14.49 5.94 1.93
C PRO A 162 -13.44 6.98 1.52
N ILE A 163 -12.40 6.53 0.81
CA ILE A 163 -11.50 7.40 0.06
C ILE A 163 -12.21 7.95 -1.16
N TYR A 164 -12.13 9.26 -1.35
CA TYR A 164 -12.65 9.97 -2.52
C TYR A 164 -11.57 10.20 -3.57
N LEU A 165 -11.97 10.16 -4.84
CA LEU A 165 -11.05 10.27 -5.98
C LEU A 165 -10.12 11.50 -5.95
N TRP A 166 -10.59 12.66 -5.47
CA TRP A 166 -9.77 13.87 -5.40
C TRP A 166 -8.67 13.80 -4.33
N GLN A 167 -8.79 12.93 -3.33
CA GLN A 167 -7.76 12.75 -2.28
C GLN A 167 -6.53 12.00 -2.81
N LEU A 168 -6.65 11.32 -3.96
CA LEU A 168 -5.49 10.71 -4.61
C LEU A 168 -4.49 11.73 -5.15
N ASP A 169 -4.87 13.01 -5.32
CA ASP A 169 -3.91 14.04 -5.73
C ASP A 169 -2.73 14.11 -4.75
N ASP A 170 -3.01 14.16 -3.44
CA ASP A 170 -1.96 14.29 -2.43
C ASP A 170 -1.07 13.03 -2.34
N VAL A 171 -1.68 11.83 -2.44
CA VAL A 171 -0.96 10.55 -2.48
C VAL A 171 -0.02 10.48 -3.68
N MET A 172 -0.55 10.75 -4.87
CA MET A 172 0.16 10.52 -6.12
C MET A 172 1.14 11.65 -6.45
N GLU A 173 0.86 12.89 -6.02
CA GLU A 173 1.83 13.99 -6.09
C GLU A 173 3.05 13.69 -5.24
N ASN A 174 2.85 13.25 -4.00
CA ASN A 174 3.96 12.87 -3.11
C ASN A 174 4.79 11.73 -3.70
N ALA A 175 4.14 10.65 -4.13
CA ALA A 175 4.84 9.51 -4.76
C ALA A 175 5.65 9.96 -5.99
N ARG A 176 5.07 10.75 -6.88
CA ARG A 176 5.76 11.28 -8.07
C ARG A 176 6.99 12.09 -7.69
N ASP A 177 6.84 13.00 -6.73
CA ASP A 177 7.92 13.91 -6.33
C ASP A 177 9.04 13.15 -5.61
N LYS A 178 8.71 12.15 -4.82
CA LYS A 178 9.66 11.29 -4.10
C LYS A 178 10.45 10.38 -5.04
N ILE A 179 9.78 9.73 -5.99
CA ILE A 179 10.42 8.89 -7.01
C ILE A 179 11.15 9.77 -8.06
N GLY A 180 10.77 11.05 -8.20
CA GLY A 180 11.33 11.99 -9.18
C GLY A 180 10.83 11.77 -10.62
N ARG A 181 9.78 10.98 -10.79
CA ARG A 181 9.11 10.66 -12.06
C ARG A 181 7.68 10.19 -11.80
N LYS A 182 6.91 10.02 -12.87
CA LYS A 182 5.58 9.41 -12.79
C LYS A 182 5.63 7.96 -12.30
N PHE A 183 4.58 7.56 -11.60
CA PHE A 183 4.31 6.19 -11.21
C PHE A 183 4.05 5.33 -12.45
N ASP A 184 4.39 4.04 -12.44
CA ASP A 184 4.30 3.21 -13.65
C ASP A 184 2.89 2.66 -13.87
N VAL A 185 2.22 2.17 -12.82
CA VAL A 185 0.86 1.64 -12.89
C VAL A 185 0.09 1.95 -11.61
N VAL A 186 -1.15 2.44 -11.76
CA VAL A 186 -2.15 2.47 -10.69
C VAL A 186 -3.36 1.68 -11.16
N GLY A 187 -3.72 0.66 -10.40
CA GLY A 187 -4.84 -0.23 -10.62
C GLY A 187 -5.85 -0.13 -9.49
N PHE A 188 -7.11 -0.33 -9.83
CA PHE A 188 -8.19 -0.48 -8.85
C PHE A 188 -8.82 -1.84 -9.08
N ASP A 189 -8.64 -2.73 -8.11
CA ASP A 189 -9.47 -3.92 -7.99
C ASP A 189 -10.71 -3.58 -7.18
N ALA A 190 -11.47 -2.63 -7.73
CA ALA A 190 -12.63 -2.06 -7.08
C ALA A 190 -13.73 -1.71 -8.07
N CYS A 191 -14.96 -1.84 -7.60
CA CYS A 191 -16.15 -1.64 -8.42
C CYS A 191 -16.29 -0.19 -8.92
N ILE A 192 -16.66 0.00 -10.19
CA ILE A 192 -17.12 1.29 -10.74
C ILE A 192 -16.04 2.41 -10.71
N ILE A 193 -14.75 2.07 -10.54
CA ILE A 193 -13.64 3.05 -10.57
C ILE A 193 -12.92 3.13 -11.93
N GLY A 194 -13.16 2.18 -12.84
CA GLY A 194 -12.65 2.19 -14.23
C GLY A 194 -13.29 3.24 -15.15
N GLN A 195 -13.34 4.50 -14.72
CA GLN A 195 -14.03 5.62 -15.38
C GLN A 195 -13.02 6.60 -16.01
N ILE A 196 -13.48 7.39 -16.99
CA ILE A 196 -12.63 8.41 -17.65
C ILE A 196 -12.18 9.49 -16.66
N GLU A 197 -12.99 9.78 -15.65
CA GLU A 197 -12.68 10.76 -14.63
C GLU A 197 -11.57 10.29 -13.69
N THR A 198 -11.52 8.99 -13.36
CA THR A 198 -10.38 8.38 -12.66
C THR A 198 -9.10 8.52 -13.48
N ALA A 199 -9.15 8.18 -14.77
CA ALA A 199 -8.01 8.36 -15.66
C ALA A 199 -7.59 9.83 -15.80
N TYR A 200 -8.55 10.76 -15.80
CA TYR A 200 -8.28 12.19 -15.85
C TYR A 200 -7.65 12.72 -14.56
N GLN A 201 -8.08 12.20 -13.40
CA GLN A 201 -7.51 12.52 -12.10
C GLN A 201 -6.03 12.10 -12.05
N LEU A 202 -5.70 10.91 -12.55
CA LEU A 202 -4.35 10.33 -12.45
C LEU A 202 -3.37 10.78 -13.56
N LYS A 203 -3.84 11.51 -14.58
CA LYS A 203 -3.10 11.78 -15.84
C LYS A 203 -1.73 12.46 -15.67
N ASP A 204 -1.53 13.18 -14.57
CA ASP A 204 -0.31 13.95 -14.31
C ASP A 204 0.66 13.18 -13.39
N TYR A 205 0.23 12.05 -12.84
CA TYR A 205 1.01 11.21 -11.92
C TYR A 205 1.39 9.85 -12.50
N VAL A 206 0.61 9.35 -13.47
CA VAL A 206 0.84 8.11 -14.23
C VAL A 206 1.05 8.42 -15.72
#